data_AF-A0A8T3BDS6-F1
#
_entry.id   AF-A0A8T3BDS6-F1
#
_cell.length_a   1.000
_cell.length_b   1.000
_cell.length_c   1.000
_cell.angle_alpha   90.00
_cell.angle_beta   90.00
_cell.angle_gamma   90.00
#
_symmetry.space_group_name_H-M   'P 1'
#
loop_
_entity.id
_entity.type
_entity.pdbx_description
1 polymer ?
#
loop_
_entity_poly.entity_id
_entity_poly.type
_entity_poly.pdbx_seq_one_letter_code
_entity_poly.pdbx_strand_id
1 'polypeptide(L)'
;MASMIRFGVQGHRAGLPRDFPSTAFSSGSRTKLGSGTALRFLRAQAESAYLRRRALRVSCSKSVSGIVVKDETVRQHADGSASGLSIVMKFGGSSVSTADRIREVAELILTFPEESPVIVLSAMGKTTNNLLLAGEKAVTCGVSNASDISELKFVKQLHLKTINELGIDGSTISVLLDELEQLLKGIAMMKELTPRTRDYLVSFGECMSTRIFAEYLTQIGVKARQYDAFDIGFITTDDFTNADILEATFPAIAKRLHGDWISDPAIPIVTGFLGKGWKSCAVTTLGRGGSDLTATTIGKALGLREIQVWKDVDGVLTCDPNIYSNARPVPFLTFEEAAELAYFGAQVLHPQSMRPARESDIPVRVKNSYNPKAPGTLITKERDMSEAVLTSIVLKSNVTMLDIVSTRMLGQYGFLAKVFSIFEDLGISVDSVATSEVSVSLTLDPSKLWSRELIQQELDHVVEELEKIAVVHLLQHRSIISLIGNVQRSSLILEKVFNVLRMNGVNVQMISQGASKVNISLVVNDSEAKQCVKALHSAFFENGFISEAKEDILQNGLAKSALFSDNGY
;
A
#
# COMPACT_ATOMS: atom_id res chain seq x y z
N MET A 1 -32.60 -57.99 -8.99
CA MET A 1 -32.49 -56.55 -8.70
C MET A 1 -31.00 -56.21 -8.83
N ALA A 2 -30.55 -55.68 -9.97
CA ALA A 2 -30.64 -54.28 -10.42
C ALA A 2 -29.65 -53.38 -9.66
N SER A 3 -28.79 -52.56 -10.28
CA SER A 3 -28.44 -52.44 -11.71
C SER A 3 -27.06 -51.76 -11.84
N MET A 4 -26.17 -52.25 -12.71
CA MET A 4 -24.97 -51.51 -13.14
C MET A 4 -25.29 -50.75 -14.43
N ILE A 5 -24.88 -49.48 -14.53
CA ILE A 5 -24.89 -48.74 -15.80
C ILE A 5 -23.44 -48.58 -16.28
N ARG A 6 -23.10 -49.34 -17.33
CA ARG A 6 -22.07 -48.98 -18.31
C ARG A 6 -22.79 -48.60 -19.59
N PHE A 7 -22.29 -47.60 -20.32
CA PHE A 7 -22.55 -47.49 -21.75
C PHE A 7 -21.22 -47.46 -22.51
N GLY A 8 -21.08 -48.40 -23.44
CA GLY A 8 -19.96 -48.51 -24.37
C GLY A 8 -20.37 -48.11 -25.80
N VAL A 9 -19.37 -47.96 -26.65
CA VAL A 9 -19.45 -47.45 -28.03
C VAL A 9 -19.50 -48.62 -29.06
N GLN A 10 -19.97 -48.32 -30.29
CA GLN A 10 -19.99 -49.08 -31.57
C GLN A 10 -21.40 -49.60 -31.97
N GLY A 11 -21.91 -49.54 -33.22
CA GLY A 11 -21.45 -49.03 -34.53
C GLY A 11 -22.66 -48.84 -35.50
N HIS A 12 -22.64 -49.09 -36.83
CA HIS A 12 -21.56 -49.51 -37.74
C HIS A 12 -21.92 -49.37 -39.27
N ARG A 13 -21.21 -48.50 -40.03
CA ARG A 13 -20.85 -48.57 -41.50
C ARG A 13 -21.88 -48.62 -42.67
N ALA A 14 -21.72 -47.67 -43.60
CA ALA A 14 -21.45 -47.80 -45.07
C ALA A 14 -21.35 -46.35 -45.66
N GLY A 15 -20.65 -45.98 -46.75
CA GLY A 15 -19.69 -46.60 -47.68
C GLY A 15 -19.13 -45.50 -48.64
N LEU A 16 -17.90 -45.63 -49.14
CA LEU A 16 -17.15 -44.68 -50.01
C LEU A 16 -17.56 -44.80 -51.52
N PRO A 17 -17.11 -43.98 -52.51
CA PRO A 17 -15.82 -43.24 -52.60
C PRO A 17 -15.82 -41.82 -53.22
N ARG A 18 -14.60 -41.33 -53.56
CA ARG A 18 -14.17 -39.97 -53.95
C ARG A 18 -14.22 -39.71 -55.47
N ASP A 19 -14.16 -38.43 -55.87
CA ASP A 19 -13.40 -37.98 -57.06
C ASP A 19 -12.91 -36.50 -56.98
N PHE A 20 -12.00 -36.13 -57.89
CA PHE A 20 -11.13 -34.93 -57.98
C PHE A 20 -11.80 -33.67 -58.67
N PRO A 21 -11.15 -32.50 -58.99
CA PRO A 21 -9.71 -32.14 -58.97
C PRO A 21 -9.27 -30.70 -58.52
N SER A 22 -7.96 -30.59 -58.27
CA SER A 22 -6.98 -29.49 -58.48
C SER A 22 -7.35 -28.00 -58.67
N THR A 23 -6.53 -27.14 -58.03
CA THR A 23 -5.60 -26.23 -58.76
C THR A 23 -4.24 -26.19 -58.03
N ALA A 24 -3.15 -25.91 -58.75
CA ALA A 24 -1.77 -26.01 -58.28
C ALA A 24 -0.88 -24.85 -58.79
N PHE A 25 0.42 -24.92 -58.47
CA PHE A 25 1.57 -24.02 -58.80
C PHE A 25 1.96 -22.99 -57.71
N SER A 26 3.23 -22.81 -57.34
CA SER A 26 4.42 -23.68 -57.44
C SER A 26 5.59 -23.15 -56.59
N SER A 27 6.43 -24.08 -56.13
CA SER A 27 7.86 -24.02 -55.70
C SER A 27 8.72 -22.84 -56.18
N GLY A 28 9.86 -22.50 -55.57
CA GLY A 28 10.66 -23.08 -54.45
C GLY A 28 11.73 -22.04 -54.02
N SER A 29 12.86 -22.29 -53.35
CA SER A 29 13.51 -23.46 -52.73
C SER A 29 14.58 -22.96 -51.71
N ARG A 30 15.19 -23.82 -50.88
CA ARG A 30 16.17 -23.44 -49.82
C ARG A 30 17.64 -23.72 -50.20
N THR A 31 18.56 -23.11 -49.44
CA THR A 31 20.02 -23.41 -49.26
C THR A 31 20.96 -22.83 -50.36
N LYS A 32 22.24 -22.46 -50.09
CA LYS A 32 23.25 -22.93 -49.11
C LYS A 32 24.15 -21.82 -48.49
N LEU A 33 25.03 -22.27 -47.57
CA LEU A 33 26.08 -21.57 -46.79
C LEU A 33 27.19 -20.88 -47.62
N GLY A 34 27.96 -19.96 -47.00
CA GLY A 34 29.33 -19.65 -47.48
C GLY A 34 30.10 -18.45 -46.87
N SER A 35 30.68 -18.61 -45.66
CA SER A 35 31.97 -18.02 -45.16
C SER A 35 32.45 -16.58 -45.46
N GLY A 36 32.90 -15.88 -44.40
CA GLY A 36 34.26 -15.28 -44.38
C GLY A 36 34.43 -13.78 -44.03
N THR A 37 35.06 -13.50 -42.86
CA THR A 37 36.12 -12.47 -42.59
C THR A 37 36.02 -11.02 -43.15
N ALA A 38 36.46 -9.94 -42.48
CA ALA A 38 36.99 -9.70 -41.13
C ALA A 38 37.09 -8.16 -40.85
N LEU A 39 37.44 -7.80 -39.61
CA LEU A 39 37.74 -6.44 -39.10
C LEU A 39 38.48 -5.47 -40.06
N ARG A 40 38.13 -4.17 -40.02
CA ARG A 40 38.92 -3.12 -39.30
C ARG A 40 38.33 -1.69 -39.40
N PHE A 41 38.42 -0.96 -38.29
CA PHE A 41 38.36 0.52 -38.24
C PHE A 41 39.63 1.15 -38.84
N LEU A 42 39.52 2.33 -39.46
CA LEU A 42 40.60 3.31 -39.57
C LEU A 42 40.07 4.75 -39.78
N ARG A 43 40.81 5.75 -39.26
CA ARG A 43 40.51 7.19 -39.27
C ARG A 43 41.15 7.91 -40.49
N ALA A 44 40.52 8.99 -40.96
CA ALA A 44 41.10 10.28 -41.42
C ALA A 44 39.93 11.26 -41.76
N GLN A 45 39.84 12.50 -41.27
CA GLN A 45 40.52 13.74 -41.74
C GLN A 45 40.27 14.07 -43.24
N ALA A 46 39.94 15.30 -43.67
CA ALA A 46 39.67 16.58 -42.99
C ALA A 46 38.87 17.57 -43.91
N GLU A 47 38.48 18.74 -43.37
CA GLU A 47 38.49 20.12 -43.95
C GLU A 47 38.52 20.38 -45.49
N SER A 48 37.98 21.47 -46.08
CA SER A 48 37.30 22.69 -45.60
C SER A 48 36.70 23.52 -46.78
N ALA A 49 35.79 24.47 -46.47
CA ALA A 49 35.46 25.73 -47.17
C ALA A 49 34.90 25.76 -48.62
N TYR A 50 33.80 26.52 -48.82
CA TYR A 50 33.89 27.87 -49.42
C TYR A 50 32.67 28.78 -49.14
N LEU A 51 32.91 30.09 -49.02
CA LEU A 51 31.92 31.14 -48.69
C LEU A 51 31.56 32.02 -49.91
N ARG A 52 30.31 32.54 -49.95
CA ARG A 52 29.86 33.84 -50.53
C ARG A 52 28.33 34.00 -50.32
N ARG A 53 27.70 35.18 -50.16
CA ARG A 53 28.08 36.50 -49.59
C ARG A 53 26.83 37.43 -49.61
N ARG A 54 26.38 37.97 -48.45
CA ARG A 54 25.61 39.23 -48.24
C ARG A 54 24.26 39.42 -49.02
N ALA A 55 23.31 40.29 -48.65
CA ALA A 55 23.24 41.37 -47.65
C ALA A 55 21.84 41.50 -46.99
N LEU A 56 21.73 42.29 -45.91
CA LEU A 56 20.50 42.50 -45.14
C LEU A 56 19.50 43.49 -45.80
N ARG A 57 18.22 43.35 -45.42
CA ARG A 57 17.32 44.49 -45.16
C ARG A 57 16.89 44.47 -43.69
N VAL A 58 16.71 45.63 -43.09
CA VAL A 58 16.24 45.81 -41.70
C VAL A 58 15.12 46.84 -41.67
N SER A 59 14.00 46.49 -41.04
CA SER A 59 13.16 47.42 -40.28
C SER A 59 12.45 46.63 -39.18
N CYS A 60 12.18 47.28 -38.04
CA CYS A 60 11.95 46.59 -36.76
C CYS A 60 10.63 47.04 -36.11
N SER A 61 9.97 46.10 -35.41
CA SER A 61 9.19 46.45 -34.21
C SER A 61 9.05 45.26 -33.24
N LYS A 62 9.86 45.29 -32.17
CA LYS A 62 9.57 44.83 -30.78
C LYS A 62 9.22 43.34 -30.55
N SER A 63 10.10 42.49 -30.00
CA SER A 63 10.63 42.40 -28.61
C SER A 63 9.67 41.65 -27.65
N VAL A 64 10.10 40.78 -26.72
CA VAL A 64 11.33 40.78 -25.90
C VAL A 64 11.99 39.39 -25.79
N SER A 65 13.29 39.40 -25.48
CA SER A 65 14.22 38.28 -25.30
C SER A 65 13.94 37.35 -24.10
N GLY A 66 14.18 36.05 -24.28
CA GLY A 66 14.45 35.13 -23.18
C GLY A 66 15.90 35.25 -22.68
N ILE A 67 16.11 35.02 -21.38
CA ILE A 67 17.42 34.84 -20.76
C ILE A 67 17.35 33.58 -19.90
N VAL A 68 18.32 32.68 -20.07
CA VAL A 68 18.51 31.53 -19.19
C VAL A 68 19.04 32.04 -17.86
N VAL A 69 18.29 31.81 -16.78
CA VAL A 69 18.74 32.04 -15.40
C VAL A 69 18.64 30.72 -14.66
N LYS A 70 19.67 30.43 -13.85
CA LYS A 70 19.68 29.27 -12.94
C LYS A 70 18.49 29.35 -11.98
N ASP A 71 17.92 28.20 -11.66
CA ASP A 71 16.88 28.09 -10.64
C ASP A 71 17.50 28.09 -9.22
N GLU A 72 18.05 29.24 -8.84
CA GLU A 72 18.47 29.53 -7.46
C GLU A 72 17.35 30.33 -6.76
N THR A 73 16.72 29.71 -5.76
CA THR A 73 15.83 30.30 -4.73
C THR A 73 14.43 30.80 -5.12
N VAL A 74 13.42 30.01 -4.72
CA VAL A 74 12.20 30.55 -4.08
C VAL A 74 12.13 30.07 -2.63
N ARG A 75 13.03 30.62 -1.80
CA ARG A 75 12.79 30.79 -0.35
C ARG A 75 12.56 32.28 -0.10
N GLN A 76 11.42 32.79 -0.56
CA GLN A 76 10.98 34.12 -0.15
C GLN A 76 10.16 34.00 1.13
N HIS A 77 10.72 34.51 2.23
CA HIS A 77 9.93 34.87 3.40
C HIS A 77 8.99 36.00 2.98
N ALA A 78 7.71 35.67 2.78
CA ALA A 78 6.65 36.65 2.59
C ALA A 78 6.23 37.18 3.96
N ASP A 79 6.69 38.37 4.31
CA ASP A 79 6.30 39.06 5.53
C ASP A 79 4.89 39.67 5.33
N GLY A 80 3.91 39.27 6.14
CA GLY A 80 2.62 39.96 6.26
C GLY A 80 1.42 39.54 5.37
N SER A 81 1.39 38.32 4.80
CA SER A 81 0.18 37.80 4.11
C SER A 81 -0.36 36.51 4.74
N ALA A 82 -1.67 36.28 4.65
CA ALA A 82 -2.38 35.13 5.22
C ALA A 82 -1.61 33.81 5.08
N SER A 83 -1.52 33.03 6.17
CA SER A 83 -0.77 31.78 6.22
C SER A 83 -1.20 30.84 5.10
N GLY A 84 -0.21 30.37 4.33
CA GLY A 84 -0.45 29.30 3.36
C GLY A 84 -0.83 28.00 4.07
N LEU A 85 -1.42 27.07 3.32
CA LEU A 85 -1.61 25.70 3.78
C LEU A 85 -0.28 25.14 4.29
N SER A 86 -0.28 24.52 5.47
CA SER A 86 0.94 24.25 6.24
C SER A 86 1.26 22.76 6.38
N ILE A 87 0.22 21.95 6.63
CA ILE A 87 0.28 20.50 6.88
C ILE A 87 -0.95 19.79 6.31
N VAL A 88 -0.85 18.46 6.13
CA VAL A 88 -2.03 17.61 5.91
C VAL A 88 -2.34 16.84 7.19
N MET A 89 -3.60 16.81 7.62
CA MET A 89 -4.07 15.94 8.69
C MET A 89 -5.02 14.88 8.13
N LYS A 90 -4.64 13.61 8.22
CA LYS A 90 -5.45 12.47 7.82
C LYS A 90 -6.06 11.77 9.03
N PHE A 91 -7.36 11.52 9.00
CA PHE A 91 -8.08 10.77 10.03
C PHE A 91 -8.63 9.46 9.46
N GLY A 92 -8.42 8.35 10.18
CA GLY A 92 -8.97 7.04 9.81
C GLY A 92 -10.44 6.87 10.20
N GLY A 93 -11.11 5.84 9.67
CA GLY A 93 -12.55 5.63 9.90
C GLY A 93 -12.95 5.48 11.37
N SER A 94 -12.07 4.95 12.24
CA SER A 94 -12.29 4.92 13.71
C SER A 94 -12.29 6.32 14.34
N SER A 95 -11.53 7.26 13.79
CA SER A 95 -11.45 8.66 14.24
C SER A 95 -12.68 9.49 13.85
N VAL A 96 -13.49 9.02 12.90
CA VAL A 96 -14.75 9.66 12.48
C VAL A 96 -15.91 8.66 12.51
N SER A 97 -15.92 7.76 13.50
CA SER A 97 -16.87 6.64 13.57
C SER A 97 -18.22 6.99 14.21
N THR A 98 -18.30 8.09 14.95
CA THR A 98 -19.50 8.59 15.65
C THR A 98 -19.53 10.12 15.64
N ALA A 99 -20.66 10.72 16.03
CA ALA A 99 -20.76 12.16 16.25
C ALA A 99 -19.73 12.65 17.27
N ASP A 100 -19.57 11.96 18.41
CA ASP A 100 -18.60 12.34 19.46
C ASP A 100 -17.16 12.38 18.91
N ARG A 101 -16.76 11.35 18.16
CA ARG A 101 -15.43 11.30 17.52
C ARG A 101 -15.25 12.39 16.46
N ILE A 102 -16.31 12.79 15.76
CA ILE A 102 -16.29 13.97 14.87
C ILE A 102 -16.06 15.27 15.67
N ARG A 103 -16.69 15.45 16.84
CA ARG A 103 -16.44 16.62 17.70
C ARG A 103 -15.00 16.64 18.21
N GLU A 104 -14.49 15.51 18.69
CA GLU A 104 -13.08 15.36 19.12
C GLU A 104 -12.08 15.72 18.00
N VAL A 105 -12.33 15.30 16.75
CA VAL A 105 -11.48 15.68 15.60
C VAL A 105 -11.57 17.17 15.26
N ALA A 106 -12.75 17.78 15.39
CA ALA A 106 -12.91 19.23 15.20
C ALA A 106 -12.17 20.04 16.29
N GLU A 107 -12.33 19.66 17.56
CA GLU A 107 -11.61 20.26 18.70
C GLU A 107 -10.09 20.13 18.56
N LEU A 108 -9.62 18.98 18.05
CA LEU A 108 -8.21 18.71 17.77
C LEU A 108 -7.66 19.63 16.68
N ILE A 109 -8.40 19.86 15.58
CA ILE A 109 -8.01 20.85 14.55
C ILE A 109 -7.93 22.25 15.16
N LEU A 110 -8.89 22.62 16.01
CA LEU A 110 -8.93 23.92 16.70
C LEU A 110 -7.90 24.08 17.81
N THR A 111 -7.23 23.00 18.22
CA THR A 111 -6.14 23.04 19.22
C THR A 111 -4.85 23.65 18.66
N PHE A 112 -4.71 23.73 17.33
CA PHE A 112 -3.54 24.26 16.62
C PHE A 112 -3.94 25.42 15.68
N PRO A 113 -4.45 26.56 16.21
CA PRO A 113 -4.94 27.68 15.39
C PRO A 113 -3.86 28.37 14.56
N GLU A 114 -2.58 28.14 14.87
CA GLU A 114 -1.42 28.57 14.08
C GLU A 114 -1.18 27.73 12.81
N GLU A 115 -1.74 26.52 12.74
CA GLU A 115 -1.66 25.65 11.57
C GLU A 115 -2.86 25.90 10.63
N SER A 116 -2.61 25.83 9.32
CA SER A 116 -3.64 25.93 8.27
C SER A 116 -3.70 24.59 7.52
N PRO A 117 -4.43 23.58 8.06
CA PRO A 117 -4.34 22.21 7.58
C PRO A 117 -5.24 21.93 6.37
N VAL A 118 -4.82 20.98 5.52
CA VAL A 118 -5.73 20.21 4.65
C VAL A 118 -6.16 18.95 5.40
N ILE A 119 -7.47 18.70 5.49
CA ILE A 119 -8.01 17.53 6.18
C ILE A 119 -8.35 16.44 5.16
N VAL A 120 -7.93 15.21 5.43
CA VAL A 120 -8.28 14.02 4.62
C VAL A 120 -9.02 13.02 5.49
N LEU A 121 -10.24 12.64 5.10
CA LEU A 121 -11.06 11.69 5.85
C LEU A 121 -11.27 10.38 5.10
N SER A 122 -11.18 9.26 5.82
CA SER A 122 -11.74 7.97 5.41
C SER A 122 -13.25 7.91 5.71
N ALA A 123 -13.96 6.95 5.11
CA ALA A 123 -15.35 6.67 5.46
C ALA A 123 -15.55 6.37 6.96
N MET A 124 -16.75 6.66 7.48
CA MET A 124 -17.09 6.47 8.89
C MET A 124 -17.00 5.00 9.34
N GLY A 125 -16.21 4.69 10.37
CA GLY A 125 -16.16 3.38 11.02
C GLY A 125 -15.93 2.21 10.06
N LYS A 126 -16.93 1.32 9.93
CA LYS A 126 -16.90 0.15 9.04
C LYS A 126 -17.71 0.35 7.74
N THR A 127 -18.03 1.59 7.36
CA THR A 127 -18.90 1.89 6.20
C THR A 127 -18.40 1.28 4.90
N THR A 128 -17.12 1.42 4.55
CA THR A 128 -16.54 0.84 3.31
C THR A 128 -16.77 -0.67 3.21
N ASN A 129 -16.57 -1.41 4.30
CA ASN A 129 -16.79 -2.85 4.34
C ASN A 129 -18.28 -3.20 4.22
N ASN A 130 -19.17 -2.41 4.84
CA ASN A 130 -20.62 -2.58 4.68
C ASN A 130 -21.07 -2.28 3.24
N LEU A 131 -20.50 -1.28 2.57
CA LEU A 131 -20.79 -0.96 1.17
C LEU A 131 -20.38 -2.11 0.24
N LEU A 132 -19.18 -2.68 0.43
CA LEU A 132 -18.74 -3.88 -0.31
C LEU A 132 -19.69 -5.07 -0.11
N LEU A 133 -20.01 -5.40 1.14
CA LEU A 133 -20.93 -6.49 1.48
C LEU A 133 -22.35 -6.24 0.97
N ALA A 134 -22.82 -4.99 0.97
CA ALA A 134 -24.11 -4.61 0.39
C ALA A 134 -24.14 -4.86 -1.11
N GLY A 135 -23.06 -4.50 -1.83
CA GLY A 135 -22.92 -4.79 -3.27
C GLY A 135 -22.94 -6.29 -3.57
N GLU A 136 -22.18 -7.08 -2.81
CA GLU A 136 -22.14 -8.54 -2.97
C GLU A 136 -23.51 -9.19 -2.67
N LYS A 137 -24.22 -8.73 -1.65
CA LYS A 137 -25.59 -9.18 -1.36
C LYS A 137 -26.59 -8.74 -2.44
N ALA A 138 -26.48 -7.51 -2.93
CA ALA A 138 -27.38 -6.95 -3.95
C ALA A 138 -27.44 -7.84 -5.20
N VAL A 139 -26.28 -8.32 -5.69
CA VAL A 139 -26.20 -9.27 -6.81
C VAL A 139 -27.18 -10.43 -6.63
N THR A 140 -27.26 -11.02 -5.44
CA THR A 140 -28.13 -12.19 -5.19
C THR A 140 -29.56 -11.87 -4.71
N CYS A 141 -29.80 -10.79 -3.98
CA CYS A 141 -31.04 -10.61 -3.19
C CYS A 141 -32.33 -10.43 -4.00
N GLY A 142 -32.23 -9.94 -5.25
CA GLY A 142 -33.39 -9.57 -6.08
C GLY A 142 -33.87 -8.13 -5.83
N VAL A 143 -34.48 -7.53 -6.86
CA VAL A 143 -34.78 -6.09 -6.91
C VAL A 143 -35.70 -5.62 -5.78
N SER A 144 -36.76 -6.38 -5.47
CA SER A 144 -37.71 -6.06 -4.39
C SER A 144 -37.04 -5.93 -3.02
N ASN A 145 -35.95 -6.67 -2.81
CA ASN A 145 -35.30 -6.84 -1.51
C ASN A 145 -34.03 -5.98 -1.37
N ALA A 146 -33.67 -5.19 -2.41
CA ALA A 146 -32.44 -4.39 -2.42
C ALA A 146 -32.44 -3.28 -1.35
N SER A 147 -33.61 -2.67 -1.08
CA SER A 147 -33.81 -1.72 0.03
C SER A 147 -33.72 -2.39 1.40
N ASP A 148 -33.88 -3.72 1.47
CA ASP A 148 -33.93 -4.46 2.73
C ASP A 148 -32.57 -4.95 3.23
N ILE A 149 -31.51 -4.79 2.42
CA ILE A 149 -30.13 -5.21 2.73
C ILE A 149 -29.68 -4.63 4.10
N SER A 150 -29.27 -5.52 4.99
CA SER A 150 -28.85 -5.20 6.37
C SER A 150 -27.76 -4.13 6.44
N GLU A 151 -26.77 -4.20 5.54
CA GLU A 151 -25.64 -3.30 5.46
C GLU A 151 -26.04 -1.91 4.96
N LEU A 152 -26.99 -1.82 4.00
CA LEU A 152 -27.56 -0.54 3.58
C LEU A 152 -28.31 0.13 4.73
N LYS A 153 -29.11 -0.63 5.47
CA LYS A 153 -29.81 -0.15 6.68
C LYS A 153 -28.83 0.34 7.75
N PHE A 154 -27.75 -0.41 8.00
CA PHE A 154 -26.67 0.01 8.92
C PHE A 154 -26.03 1.33 8.47
N VAL A 155 -25.65 1.46 7.20
CA VAL A 155 -25.06 2.68 6.64
C VAL A 155 -26.02 3.86 6.75
N LYS A 156 -27.30 3.72 6.35
CA LYS A 156 -28.32 4.77 6.52
C LYS A 156 -28.48 5.17 7.98
N GLN A 157 -28.63 4.20 8.89
CA GLN A 157 -28.81 4.46 10.32
C GLN A 157 -27.62 5.19 10.95
N LEU A 158 -26.38 4.79 10.62
CA LEU A 158 -25.16 5.40 11.15
C LEU A 158 -25.07 6.89 10.81
N HIS A 159 -25.24 7.24 9.53
CA HIS A 159 -25.08 8.62 9.07
C HIS A 159 -26.25 9.51 9.50
N LEU A 160 -27.49 9.02 9.44
CA LEU A 160 -28.67 9.76 9.93
C LEU A 160 -28.60 10.00 11.45
N LYS A 161 -28.18 8.99 12.23
CA LYS A 161 -27.94 9.15 13.67
C LYS A 161 -26.89 10.23 13.93
N THR A 162 -25.78 10.19 13.20
CA THR A 162 -24.67 11.14 13.35
C THR A 162 -25.10 12.57 13.06
N ILE A 163 -25.83 12.80 11.95
CA ILE A 163 -26.37 14.11 11.60
C ILE A 163 -27.29 14.65 12.71
N ASN A 164 -28.21 13.82 13.21
CA ASN A 164 -29.11 14.20 14.30
C ASN A 164 -28.36 14.55 15.60
N GLU A 165 -27.29 13.81 15.92
CA GLU A 165 -26.45 14.06 17.12
C GLU A 165 -25.54 15.30 16.98
N LEU A 166 -25.17 15.68 15.75
CA LEU A 166 -24.42 16.91 15.48
C LEU A 166 -25.33 18.14 15.30
N GLY A 167 -26.62 17.94 15.03
CA GLY A 167 -27.58 19.02 14.76
C GLY A 167 -27.50 19.57 13.33
N ILE A 168 -27.02 18.76 12.39
CA ILE A 168 -26.86 19.08 10.96
C ILE A 168 -28.20 18.86 10.23
N ASP A 169 -28.42 19.52 9.09
CA ASP A 169 -29.56 19.21 8.23
C ASP A 169 -29.40 17.84 7.53
N GLY A 170 -30.47 17.04 7.53
CA GLY A 170 -30.52 15.77 6.80
C GLY A 170 -30.38 15.91 5.29
N SER A 171 -30.63 17.10 4.73
CA SER A 171 -30.44 17.38 3.30
C SER A 171 -28.98 17.22 2.83
N THR A 172 -27.99 17.38 3.71
CA THR A 172 -26.55 17.29 3.41
C THR A 172 -26.13 15.94 2.82
N ILE A 173 -26.84 14.85 3.13
CA ILE A 173 -26.54 13.49 2.60
C ILE A 173 -27.73 12.77 1.97
N SER A 174 -28.94 13.33 2.00
CA SER A 174 -30.15 12.62 1.53
C SER A 174 -30.01 12.13 0.09
N VAL A 175 -29.52 12.99 -0.80
CA VAL A 175 -29.23 12.68 -2.21
C VAL A 175 -28.25 11.51 -2.33
N LEU A 176 -27.17 11.48 -1.55
CA LEU A 176 -26.19 10.38 -1.56
C LEU A 176 -26.78 9.06 -1.04
N LEU A 177 -27.66 9.11 -0.04
CA LEU A 177 -28.33 7.91 0.49
C LEU A 177 -29.39 7.35 -0.48
N ASP A 178 -30.01 8.21 -1.28
CA ASP A 178 -30.97 7.81 -2.32
C ASP A 178 -30.25 7.27 -3.56
N GLU A 179 -29.17 7.92 -4.02
CA GLU A 179 -28.30 7.41 -5.09
C GLU A 179 -27.66 6.06 -4.73
N LEU A 180 -27.19 5.88 -3.50
CA LEU A 180 -26.67 4.60 -3.00
C LEU A 180 -27.73 3.48 -3.07
N GLU A 181 -28.97 3.78 -2.70
CA GLU A 181 -30.05 2.80 -2.79
C GLU A 181 -30.44 2.50 -4.24
N GLN A 182 -30.47 3.51 -5.11
CA GLN A 182 -30.70 3.33 -6.55
C GLN A 182 -29.61 2.48 -7.20
N LEU A 183 -28.33 2.70 -6.83
CA LEU A 183 -27.20 1.91 -7.29
C LEU A 183 -27.32 0.43 -6.88
N LEU A 184 -27.67 0.16 -5.62
CA LEU A 184 -27.88 -1.21 -5.13
C LEU A 184 -29.09 -1.89 -5.80
N LYS A 185 -30.17 -1.15 -6.08
CA LYS A 185 -31.30 -1.62 -6.91
C LYS A 185 -30.85 -1.96 -8.34
N GLY A 186 -29.99 -1.14 -8.95
CA GLY A 186 -29.39 -1.39 -10.25
C GLY A 186 -28.55 -2.68 -10.27
N ILE A 187 -27.65 -2.86 -9.30
CA ILE A 187 -26.85 -4.09 -9.13
C ILE A 187 -27.78 -5.32 -8.95
N ALA A 188 -28.83 -5.20 -8.14
CA ALA A 188 -29.77 -6.29 -7.87
C ALA A 188 -30.65 -6.67 -9.08
N MET A 189 -30.86 -5.73 -10.00
CA MET A 189 -31.55 -5.93 -11.28
C MET A 189 -30.63 -6.56 -12.32
N MET A 190 -29.41 -6.05 -12.47
CA MET A 190 -28.45 -6.51 -13.48
C MET A 190 -27.78 -7.83 -13.14
N LYS A 191 -27.73 -8.22 -11.85
CA LYS A 191 -27.00 -9.41 -11.36
C LYS A 191 -25.48 -9.35 -11.57
N GLU A 192 -24.95 -8.13 -11.72
CA GLU A 192 -23.53 -7.87 -11.99
C GLU A 192 -23.00 -6.76 -11.07
N LEU A 193 -21.78 -6.96 -10.56
CA LEU A 193 -21.00 -5.98 -9.81
C LEU A 193 -19.62 -5.85 -10.43
N THR A 194 -19.48 -4.94 -11.41
CA THR A 194 -18.19 -4.71 -12.07
C THR A 194 -17.19 -4.00 -11.13
N PRO A 195 -15.87 -4.09 -11.38
CA PRO A 195 -14.87 -3.30 -10.64
C PRO A 195 -15.16 -1.78 -10.63
N ARG A 196 -15.62 -1.24 -11.76
CA ARG A 196 -16.05 0.17 -11.88
C ARG A 196 -17.26 0.48 -10.99
N THR A 197 -18.24 -0.40 -10.97
CA THR A 197 -19.43 -0.26 -10.11
C THR A 197 -19.06 -0.38 -8.63
N ARG A 198 -18.10 -1.24 -8.30
CA ARG A 198 -17.55 -1.41 -6.95
C ARG A 198 -16.85 -0.15 -6.45
N ASP A 199 -16.00 0.47 -7.26
CA ASP A 199 -15.32 1.73 -6.92
C ASP A 199 -16.32 2.87 -6.67
N TYR A 200 -17.33 3.01 -7.54
CA TYR A 200 -18.41 3.98 -7.32
C TYR A 200 -19.20 3.68 -6.03
N LEU A 201 -19.55 2.41 -5.78
CA LEU A 201 -20.30 1.99 -4.60
C LEU A 201 -19.60 2.30 -3.28
N VAL A 202 -18.27 2.11 -3.19
CA VAL A 202 -17.53 2.42 -1.95
C VAL A 202 -17.31 3.91 -1.75
N SER A 203 -17.24 4.70 -2.84
CA SER A 203 -16.99 6.15 -2.78
C SER A 203 -17.98 6.93 -1.91
N PHE A 204 -19.22 6.45 -1.81
CA PHE A 204 -20.25 7.02 -0.93
C PHE A 204 -19.79 7.14 0.53
N GLY A 205 -18.90 6.26 1.00
CA GLY A 205 -18.36 6.29 2.37
C GLY A 205 -17.59 7.58 2.67
N GLU A 206 -16.54 7.87 1.91
CA GLU A 206 -15.78 9.11 2.05
C GLU A 206 -16.60 10.35 1.68
N CYS A 207 -17.42 10.27 0.62
CA CYS A 207 -18.28 11.38 0.17
C CYS A 207 -19.26 11.85 1.26
N MET A 208 -19.88 10.93 2.00
CA MET A 208 -20.74 11.28 3.15
C MET A 208 -19.94 11.79 4.34
N SER A 209 -18.85 11.12 4.72
CA SER A 209 -18.05 11.50 5.90
C SER A 209 -17.49 12.93 5.81
N THR A 210 -16.99 13.33 4.64
CA THR A 210 -16.42 14.66 4.40
C THR A 210 -17.48 15.76 4.38
N ARG A 211 -18.68 15.48 3.85
CA ARG A 211 -19.80 16.42 3.85
C ARG A 211 -20.34 16.67 5.25
N ILE A 212 -20.56 15.61 6.03
CA ILE A 212 -20.97 15.73 7.45
C ILE A 212 -19.93 16.53 8.25
N PHE A 213 -18.64 16.25 8.05
CA PHE A 213 -17.58 16.93 8.80
C PHE A 213 -17.42 18.41 8.42
N ALA A 214 -17.49 18.75 7.12
CA ALA A 214 -17.39 20.14 6.67
C ALA A 214 -18.61 20.99 7.10
N GLU A 215 -19.81 20.41 7.08
CA GLU A 215 -21.02 21.07 7.57
C GLU A 215 -20.95 21.28 9.08
N TYR A 216 -20.50 20.28 9.85
CA TYR A 216 -20.29 20.40 11.29
C TYR A 216 -19.31 21.53 11.66
N LEU A 217 -18.16 21.61 10.97
CA LEU A 217 -17.21 22.70 11.16
C LEU A 217 -17.86 24.06 10.91
N THR A 218 -18.62 24.19 9.82
CA THR A 218 -19.32 25.42 9.46
C THR A 218 -20.35 25.82 10.52
N GLN A 219 -21.11 24.85 11.05
CA GLN A 219 -22.09 25.03 12.12
C GLN A 219 -21.46 25.54 13.43
N ILE A 220 -20.23 25.11 13.77
CA ILE A 220 -19.48 25.62 14.93
C ILE A 220 -18.66 26.89 14.64
N GLY A 221 -18.89 27.54 13.50
CA GLY A 221 -18.26 28.81 13.12
C GLY A 221 -16.89 28.69 12.46
N VAL A 222 -16.45 27.48 12.12
CA VAL A 222 -15.16 27.20 11.47
C VAL A 222 -15.37 27.08 9.97
N LYS A 223 -14.80 28.03 9.21
CA LYS A 223 -14.96 28.07 7.76
C LYS A 223 -14.24 26.88 7.10
N ALA A 224 -15.01 25.91 6.62
CA ALA A 224 -14.53 24.71 5.94
C ALA A 224 -15.13 24.60 4.53
N ARG A 225 -14.49 23.84 3.64
CA ARG A 225 -15.01 23.52 2.30
C ARG A 225 -14.76 22.06 1.96
N GLN A 226 -15.83 21.34 1.62
CA GLN A 226 -15.75 19.95 1.21
C GLN A 226 -15.21 19.83 -0.23
N TYR A 227 -14.42 18.79 -0.48
CA TYR A 227 -13.86 18.47 -1.79
C TYR A 227 -13.86 16.97 -2.05
N ASP A 228 -14.47 16.56 -3.16
CA ASP A 228 -14.27 15.22 -3.70
C ASP A 228 -12.94 15.16 -4.47
N ALA A 229 -12.05 14.25 -4.09
CA ALA A 229 -10.73 14.04 -4.70
C ALA A 229 -10.80 13.94 -6.23
N PHE A 230 -11.79 13.20 -6.74
CA PHE A 230 -12.03 12.99 -8.16
C PHE A 230 -12.36 14.27 -8.94
N ASP A 231 -12.87 15.33 -8.30
CA ASP A 231 -13.17 16.60 -8.98
C ASP A 231 -12.12 17.71 -8.76
N ILE A 232 -11.20 17.55 -7.80
CA ILE A 232 -10.11 18.52 -7.55
C ILE A 232 -8.78 18.21 -8.25
N GLY A 233 -8.71 17.10 -8.99
CA GLY A 233 -7.53 16.74 -9.79
C GLY A 233 -6.75 15.52 -9.32
N PHE A 234 -7.33 14.61 -8.52
CA PHE A 234 -6.78 13.24 -8.42
C PHE A 234 -7.04 12.49 -9.72
N ILE A 235 -6.02 12.37 -10.56
CA ILE A 235 -6.07 11.72 -11.86
C ILE A 235 -5.36 10.37 -11.77
N THR A 236 -6.05 9.28 -12.12
CA THR A 236 -5.54 7.92 -12.00
C THR A 236 -5.55 7.17 -13.33
N THR A 237 -4.94 5.98 -13.35
CA THR A 237 -5.28 4.97 -14.35
C THR A 237 -6.74 4.53 -14.23
N ASP A 238 -7.23 3.78 -15.20
CA ASP A 238 -8.60 3.21 -15.22
C ASP A 238 -8.64 1.78 -14.63
N ASP A 239 -7.59 1.38 -13.90
CA ASP A 239 -7.46 0.07 -13.25
C ASP A 239 -8.24 0.06 -11.92
N PHE A 240 -9.57 0.02 -12.04
CA PHE A 240 -10.49 0.05 -10.91
C PHE A 240 -10.10 -0.93 -9.78
N THR A 241 -10.39 -0.55 -8.54
CA THR A 241 -9.97 -1.16 -7.28
C THR A 241 -8.50 -0.96 -6.89
N ASN A 242 -7.59 -0.65 -7.80
CA ASN A 242 -6.19 -0.39 -7.44
C ASN A 242 -5.53 0.60 -8.42
N ALA A 243 -6.21 1.72 -8.65
CA ALA A 243 -5.81 2.68 -9.66
C ALA A 243 -4.57 3.47 -9.23
N ASP A 244 -3.55 3.53 -10.08
CA ASP A 244 -2.32 4.27 -9.80
C ASP A 244 -2.50 5.77 -10.11
N ILE A 245 -1.93 6.62 -9.25
CA ILE A 245 -1.96 8.08 -9.41
C ILE A 245 -1.01 8.49 -10.53
N LEU A 246 -1.50 9.30 -11.47
CA LEU A 246 -0.70 9.86 -12.56
C LEU A 246 -0.07 11.20 -12.16
N GLU A 247 1.14 11.47 -12.66
CA GLU A 247 1.92 12.70 -12.37
C GLU A 247 1.16 14.01 -12.64
N ALA A 248 0.18 14.01 -13.56
CA ALA A 248 -0.70 15.16 -13.81
C ALA A 248 -1.50 15.60 -12.57
N THR A 249 -1.64 14.72 -11.57
CA THR A 249 -2.34 14.97 -10.30
C THR A 249 -1.70 16.09 -9.49
N PHE A 250 -0.37 16.10 -9.36
CA PHE A 250 0.33 17.04 -8.48
C PHE A 250 0.07 18.52 -8.85
N PRO A 251 0.28 18.98 -10.11
CA PRO A 251 -0.02 20.35 -10.49
C PRO A 251 -1.54 20.66 -10.51
N ALA A 252 -2.40 19.66 -10.74
CA ALA A 252 -3.84 19.85 -10.75
C ALA A 252 -4.40 20.15 -9.34
N ILE A 253 -4.04 19.32 -8.35
CA ILE A 253 -4.38 19.53 -6.93
C ILE A 253 -3.83 20.87 -6.46
N ALA A 254 -2.55 21.17 -6.75
CA ALA A 254 -1.91 22.40 -6.33
C ALA A 254 -2.66 23.63 -6.85
N LYS A 255 -2.96 23.66 -8.16
CA LYS A 255 -3.72 24.75 -8.78
C LYS A 255 -5.10 24.92 -8.14
N ARG A 256 -5.81 23.83 -7.85
CA ARG A 256 -7.16 23.88 -7.28
C ARG A 256 -7.16 24.35 -5.83
N LEU A 257 -6.37 23.71 -4.96
CA LEU A 257 -6.38 24.02 -3.53
C LEU A 257 -5.73 25.39 -3.21
N HIS A 258 -4.62 25.76 -3.85
CA HIS A 258 -4.06 27.11 -3.66
C HIS A 258 -4.97 28.20 -4.24
N GLY A 259 -5.55 27.99 -5.44
CA GLY A 259 -6.43 28.98 -6.06
C GLY A 259 -7.66 29.26 -5.21
N ASP A 260 -8.29 28.20 -4.70
CA ASP A 260 -9.45 28.29 -3.83
C ASP A 260 -9.12 28.89 -2.44
N TRP A 261 -7.94 28.59 -1.88
CA TRP A 261 -7.47 29.16 -0.61
C TRP A 261 -7.15 30.66 -0.72
N ILE A 262 -6.49 31.09 -1.80
CA ILE A 262 -6.18 32.50 -2.07
C ILE A 262 -7.46 33.30 -2.35
N SER A 263 -8.41 32.70 -3.06
CA SER A 263 -9.68 33.34 -3.40
C SER A 263 -10.61 33.51 -2.19
N ASP A 264 -10.74 32.47 -1.35
CA ASP A 264 -11.60 32.48 -0.19
C ASP A 264 -11.16 31.42 0.84
N PRO A 265 -10.30 31.78 1.81
CA PRO A 265 -9.72 30.84 2.77
C PRO A 265 -10.78 30.04 3.53
N ALA A 266 -10.68 28.72 3.43
CA ALA A 266 -11.56 27.76 4.08
C ALA A 266 -10.79 26.43 4.25
N ILE A 267 -10.89 25.79 5.41
CA ILE A 267 -10.20 24.51 5.69
C ILE A 267 -10.67 23.45 4.67
N PRO A 268 -9.79 22.92 3.79
CA PRO A 268 -10.19 21.94 2.79
C PRO A 268 -10.44 20.57 3.44
N ILE A 269 -11.64 20.02 3.28
CA ILE A 269 -12.04 18.69 3.77
C ILE A 269 -12.16 17.74 2.56
N VAL A 270 -11.10 16.98 2.30
CA VAL A 270 -10.93 16.18 1.08
C VAL A 270 -11.26 14.71 1.32
N THR A 271 -11.94 14.06 0.36
CA THR A 271 -12.15 12.61 0.40
C THR A 271 -10.83 11.85 0.27
N GLY A 272 -10.55 10.93 1.19
CA GLY A 272 -9.47 9.96 1.03
C GLY A 272 -9.79 8.91 -0.04
N PHE A 273 -8.83 8.06 -0.39
CA PHE A 273 -9.02 6.78 -1.11
C PHE A 273 -9.56 6.86 -2.55
N LEU A 274 -10.04 8.01 -3.01
CA LEU A 274 -10.70 8.19 -4.31
C LEU A 274 -9.85 8.96 -5.33
N GLY A 275 -10.15 8.73 -6.61
CA GLY A 275 -9.60 9.46 -7.75
C GLY A 275 -10.50 9.38 -8.98
N LYS A 276 -10.02 9.88 -10.12
CA LYS A 276 -10.73 9.91 -11.40
C LYS A 276 -9.91 9.26 -12.50
N GLY A 277 -10.46 8.21 -13.11
CA GLY A 277 -9.81 7.48 -14.21
C GLY A 277 -9.61 8.38 -15.43
N TRP A 278 -8.38 8.44 -15.95
CA TRP A 278 -7.97 9.35 -17.01
C TRP A 278 -8.77 9.20 -18.32
N LYS A 279 -9.15 7.97 -18.72
CA LYS A 279 -9.89 7.72 -19.97
C LYS A 279 -11.40 7.64 -19.74
N SER A 280 -11.83 7.00 -18.65
CA SER A 280 -13.24 6.76 -18.37
C SER A 280 -13.96 7.93 -17.71
N CYS A 281 -13.21 8.87 -17.11
CA CYS A 281 -13.69 9.93 -16.22
C CYS A 281 -14.52 9.42 -15.03
N ALA A 282 -14.48 8.12 -14.74
CA ALA A 282 -15.21 7.49 -13.66
C ALA A 282 -14.47 7.65 -12.33
N VAL A 283 -15.21 7.55 -11.22
CA VAL A 283 -14.61 7.42 -9.89
C VAL A 283 -13.82 6.11 -9.81
N THR A 284 -12.57 6.21 -9.35
CA THR A 284 -11.65 5.11 -9.10
C THR A 284 -11.27 5.08 -7.64
N THR A 285 -10.81 3.92 -7.16
CA THR A 285 -10.22 3.77 -5.83
C THR A 285 -8.74 3.47 -5.86
N LEU A 286 -8.01 4.01 -4.89
CA LEU A 286 -6.55 3.98 -4.77
C LEU A 286 -6.02 2.71 -4.08
N GLY A 287 -6.84 1.67 -3.95
CA GLY A 287 -6.45 0.41 -3.31
C GLY A 287 -6.09 0.52 -1.82
N ARG A 288 -5.21 -0.38 -1.35
CA ARG A 288 -4.87 -0.52 0.07
C ARG A 288 -4.09 0.69 0.59
N GLY A 289 -4.53 1.22 1.73
CA GLY A 289 -3.98 2.45 2.31
C GLY A 289 -4.32 3.72 1.52
N GLY A 290 -5.31 3.69 0.61
CA GLY A 290 -5.60 4.80 -0.30
C GLY A 290 -5.89 6.15 0.38
N SER A 291 -6.53 6.21 1.55
CA SER A 291 -6.71 7.49 2.27
C SER A 291 -5.39 8.07 2.79
N ASP A 292 -4.42 7.23 3.15
CA ASP A 292 -3.08 7.68 3.52
C ASP A 292 -2.33 8.18 2.26
N LEU A 293 -2.53 7.51 1.12
CA LEU A 293 -1.97 7.91 -0.17
C LEU A 293 -2.54 9.24 -0.67
N THR A 294 -3.83 9.50 -0.45
CA THR A 294 -4.42 10.83 -0.69
C THR A 294 -3.67 11.91 0.10
N ALA A 295 -3.38 11.66 1.38
CA ALA A 295 -2.72 12.64 2.24
C ALA A 295 -1.27 12.91 1.85
N THR A 296 -0.49 11.87 1.51
CA THR A 296 0.89 12.07 1.03
C THR A 296 0.95 12.68 -0.36
N THR A 297 -0.01 12.37 -1.24
CA THR A 297 -0.15 13.00 -2.56
C THR A 297 -0.45 14.50 -2.45
N ILE A 298 -1.35 14.90 -1.54
CA ILE A 298 -1.60 16.33 -1.24
C ILE A 298 -0.34 16.98 -0.66
N GLY A 299 0.35 16.31 0.27
CA GLY A 299 1.63 16.78 0.81
C GLY A 299 2.68 17.08 -0.26
N LYS A 300 2.90 16.14 -1.20
CA LYS A 300 3.79 16.29 -2.37
C LYS A 300 3.30 17.40 -3.31
N ALA A 301 2.00 17.45 -3.62
CA ALA A 301 1.42 18.43 -4.54
C ALA A 301 1.57 19.88 -4.05
N LEU A 302 1.37 20.10 -2.75
CA LEU A 302 1.38 21.43 -2.12
C LEU A 302 2.75 21.81 -1.52
N GLY A 303 3.74 20.90 -1.52
CA GLY A 303 5.08 21.15 -0.97
C GLY A 303 5.09 21.38 0.55
N LEU A 304 4.22 20.68 1.28
CA LEU A 304 3.96 20.95 2.70
C LEU A 304 5.07 20.48 3.63
N ARG A 305 5.14 21.09 4.82
CA ARG A 305 6.17 20.85 5.82
C ARG A 305 6.12 19.44 6.40
N GLU A 306 4.92 18.88 6.56
CA GLU A 306 4.68 17.64 7.28
C GLU A 306 3.32 17.03 6.88
N ILE A 307 3.25 15.70 6.81
CA ILE A 307 2.01 14.95 6.62
C ILE A 307 1.69 14.20 7.91
N GLN A 308 0.54 14.47 8.53
CA GLN A 308 0.13 13.85 9.79
C GLN A 308 -0.94 12.79 9.56
N VAL A 309 -0.73 11.59 10.09
CA VAL A 309 -1.70 10.49 10.13
C VAL A 309 -2.13 10.28 11.58
N TRP A 310 -3.39 10.58 11.85
CA TRP A 310 -3.99 10.48 13.17
C TRP A 310 -4.64 9.11 13.39
N LYS A 311 -4.27 8.48 14.51
CA LYS A 311 -4.69 7.15 14.95
C LYS A 311 -5.17 7.19 16.41
N ASP A 312 -5.30 6.03 17.03
CA ASP A 312 -5.75 5.77 18.40
C ASP A 312 -4.61 5.41 19.38
N VAL A 313 -3.37 5.34 18.89
CA VAL A 313 -2.15 5.03 19.65
C VAL A 313 -1.07 6.10 19.46
N ASP A 314 -0.14 6.20 20.41
CA ASP A 314 0.95 7.19 20.48
C ASP A 314 2.07 6.94 19.44
N GLY A 315 1.68 6.95 18.16
CA GLY A 315 2.55 6.68 17.03
C GLY A 315 2.63 5.19 16.68
N VAL A 316 3.80 4.75 16.24
CA VAL A 316 4.15 3.36 16.01
C VAL A 316 4.78 2.80 17.27
N LEU A 317 4.42 1.58 17.63
CA LEU A 317 4.82 0.94 18.88
C LEU A 317 5.83 -0.19 18.64
N THR A 318 6.62 -0.52 19.67
CA THR A 318 7.59 -1.64 19.66
C THR A 318 6.98 -3.03 19.47
N CYS A 319 5.66 -3.15 19.65
CA CYS A 319 4.83 -4.31 19.30
C CYS A 319 3.34 -3.90 19.37
N ASP A 320 2.42 -4.78 19.00
CA ASP A 320 0.98 -4.56 19.20
C ASP A 320 0.62 -4.52 20.70
N PRO A 321 0.03 -3.42 21.21
CA PRO A 321 -0.35 -3.28 22.62
C PRO A 321 -1.45 -4.27 23.05
N ASN A 322 -2.23 -4.80 22.11
CA ASN A 322 -3.23 -5.85 22.36
C ASN A 322 -2.57 -7.22 22.61
N ILE A 323 -1.33 -7.42 22.15
CA ILE A 323 -0.54 -8.63 22.43
C ILE A 323 0.22 -8.44 23.74
N TYR A 324 0.85 -7.27 23.95
CA TYR A 324 1.65 -6.99 25.14
C TYR A 324 1.52 -5.53 25.62
N SER A 325 1.09 -5.35 26.87
CA SER A 325 0.75 -4.06 27.45
C SER A 325 1.92 -3.09 27.60
N ASN A 326 3.15 -3.59 27.67
CA ASN A 326 4.34 -2.75 27.88
C ASN A 326 4.95 -2.26 26.55
N ALA A 327 4.17 -2.30 25.46
CA ALA A 327 4.53 -1.72 24.18
C ALA A 327 4.89 -0.22 24.34
N ARG A 328 6.03 0.20 23.80
CA ARG A 328 6.54 1.57 23.93
C ARG A 328 6.45 2.33 22.60
N PRO A 329 6.20 3.64 22.61
CA PRO A 329 6.33 4.49 21.41
C PRO A 329 7.74 4.43 20.82
N VAL A 330 7.81 4.28 19.50
CA VAL A 330 9.04 4.40 18.71
C VAL A 330 9.08 5.83 18.14
N PRO A 331 9.93 6.74 18.65
CA PRO A 331 9.81 8.17 18.32
C PRO A 331 10.24 8.50 16.88
N PHE A 332 11.15 7.71 16.29
CA PHE A 332 11.71 7.94 14.95
C PHE A 332 11.77 6.63 14.17
N LEU A 333 11.41 6.69 12.89
CA LEU A 333 11.52 5.60 11.93
C LEU A 333 12.09 6.11 10.60
N THR A 334 12.78 5.24 9.89
CA THR A 334 13.01 5.44 8.45
C THR A 334 11.79 5.02 7.63
N PHE A 335 11.63 5.55 6.41
CA PHE A 335 10.61 5.08 5.46
C PHE A 335 10.76 3.58 5.14
N GLU A 336 11.97 3.02 5.20
CA GLU A 336 12.19 1.59 5.00
C GLU A 336 11.68 0.77 6.19
N GLU A 337 12.04 1.14 7.43
CA GLU A 337 11.47 0.49 8.62
C GLU A 337 9.95 0.57 8.66
N ALA A 338 9.36 1.74 8.37
CA ALA A 338 7.91 1.92 8.33
C ALA A 338 7.24 1.05 7.25
N ALA A 339 7.88 0.86 6.09
CA ALA A 339 7.34 0.03 5.01
C ALA A 339 7.35 -1.46 5.38
N GLU A 340 8.45 -1.97 5.94
CA GLU A 340 8.53 -3.37 6.40
C GLU A 340 7.53 -3.63 7.55
N LEU A 341 7.41 -2.70 8.51
CA LEU A 341 6.43 -2.80 9.60
C LEU A 341 4.99 -2.90 9.07
N ALA A 342 4.62 -2.04 8.14
CA ALA A 342 3.27 -2.01 7.57
C ALA A 342 2.95 -3.26 6.74
N TYR A 343 3.92 -3.81 6.02
CA TYR A 343 3.75 -5.02 5.21
C TYR A 343 3.42 -6.25 6.06
N PHE A 344 4.12 -6.44 7.18
CA PHE A 344 3.87 -7.57 8.09
C PHE A 344 2.70 -7.36 9.07
N GLY A 345 1.90 -6.30 8.89
CA GLY A 345 0.63 -6.13 9.62
C GLY A 345 0.67 -5.21 10.82
N ALA A 346 1.77 -4.50 11.09
CA ALA A 346 1.71 -3.38 12.02
C ALA A 346 0.79 -2.30 11.44
N GLN A 347 -0.11 -1.74 12.25
CA GLN A 347 -1.06 -0.72 11.81
C GLN A 347 -0.37 0.65 11.62
N VAL A 348 0.51 0.77 10.63
CA VAL A 348 1.26 1.98 10.23
C VAL A 348 0.67 2.54 8.92
N LEU A 349 1.46 3.13 8.03
CA LEU A 349 1.05 3.55 6.68
C LEU A 349 1.41 2.45 5.68
N HIS A 350 0.52 2.13 4.75
CA HIS A 350 0.82 1.16 3.68
C HIS A 350 2.06 1.59 2.85
N PRO A 351 2.96 0.70 2.41
CA PRO A 351 4.18 1.09 1.70
C PRO A 351 3.92 1.95 0.44
N GLN A 352 2.86 1.64 -0.31
CA GLN A 352 2.45 2.40 -1.50
C GLN A 352 2.04 3.84 -1.16
N SER A 353 1.47 4.08 0.03
CA SER A 353 1.07 5.44 0.46
C SER A 353 2.25 6.30 0.86
N MET A 354 3.38 5.73 1.29
CA MET A 354 4.57 6.51 1.62
C MET A 354 5.39 6.97 0.40
N ARG A 355 5.12 6.46 -0.82
CA ARG A 355 5.88 6.83 -2.04
C ARG A 355 5.98 8.35 -2.28
N PRO A 356 4.88 9.14 -2.30
CA PRO A 356 4.95 10.57 -2.61
C PRO A 356 5.76 11.35 -1.55
N ALA A 357 5.64 10.96 -0.28
CA ALA A 357 6.37 11.55 0.83
C ALA A 357 7.88 11.25 0.74
N ARG A 358 8.24 9.98 0.47
CA ARG A 358 9.63 9.52 0.30
C ARG A 358 10.32 10.15 -0.90
N GLU A 359 9.64 10.30 -2.03
CA GLU A 359 10.16 10.93 -3.25
C GLU A 359 10.46 12.42 -3.05
N SER A 360 9.68 13.09 -2.19
CA SER A 360 9.73 14.54 -1.97
C SER A 360 10.46 14.93 -0.68
N ASP A 361 10.98 13.94 0.06
CA ASP A 361 11.59 14.06 1.39
C ASP A 361 10.71 14.80 2.43
N ILE A 362 9.38 14.64 2.32
CA ILE A 362 8.41 15.23 3.26
C ILE A 362 8.20 14.27 4.42
N PRO A 363 8.46 14.67 5.68
CA PRO A 363 8.28 13.80 6.84
C PRO A 363 6.81 13.44 7.06
N VAL A 364 6.57 12.20 7.46
CA VAL A 364 5.25 11.70 7.86
C VAL A 364 5.23 11.49 9.37
N ARG A 365 4.26 12.05 10.09
CA ARG A 365 4.09 11.84 11.52
C ARG A 365 2.85 11.03 11.84
N VAL A 366 3.00 9.95 12.60
CA VAL A 366 1.86 9.20 13.16
C VAL A 366 1.56 9.76 14.56
N LYS A 367 0.35 10.29 14.78
CA LYS A 367 -0.09 10.92 16.03
C LYS A 367 -1.32 10.23 16.63
N ASN A 368 -1.53 10.39 17.93
CA ASN A 368 -2.73 9.91 18.62
C ASN A 368 -3.81 10.99 18.74
N SER A 369 -5.02 10.69 18.28
CA SER A 369 -6.21 11.54 18.46
C SER A 369 -6.61 11.69 19.93
N TYR A 370 -6.37 10.68 20.78
CA TYR A 370 -6.65 10.73 22.22
C TYR A 370 -5.54 11.40 23.05
N ASN A 371 -4.35 11.61 22.45
CA ASN A 371 -3.22 12.26 23.11
C ASN A 371 -2.52 13.25 22.15
N PRO A 372 -3.17 14.38 21.76
CA PRO A 372 -2.68 15.24 20.68
C PRO A 372 -1.34 15.94 20.95
N LYS A 373 -0.95 16.00 22.23
CA LYS A 373 0.31 16.60 22.71
C LYS A 373 1.49 15.63 22.67
N ALA A 374 1.26 14.32 22.48
CA ALA A 374 2.34 13.37 22.26
C ALA A 374 3.11 13.71 20.97
N PRO A 375 4.45 13.52 20.95
CA PRO A 375 5.26 13.74 19.74
C PRO A 375 4.92 12.73 18.62
N GLY A 376 4.33 11.59 18.98
CA GLY A 376 4.06 10.48 18.08
C GLY A 376 5.34 9.86 17.52
N THR A 377 5.23 9.30 16.32
CA THR A 377 6.38 8.78 15.56
C THR A 377 6.62 9.63 14.34
N LEU A 378 7.85 10.11 14.17
CA LEU A 378 8.30 10.80 12.97
C LEU A 378 8.99 9.83 12.00
N ILE A 379 8.46 9.69 10.80
CA ILE A 379 8.99 8.87 9.72
C ILE A 379 9.72 9.78 8.73
N THR A 380 11.02 9.54 8.53
CA THR A 380 11.92 10.31 7.68
C THR A 380 12.70 9.40 6.74
N LYS A 381 13.51 9.97 5.83
CA LYS A 381 14.43 9.20 4.99
C LYS A 381 15.54 8.52 5.81
N GLU A 382 16.14 9.26 6.73
CA GLU A 382 17.25 8.82 7.59
C GLU A 382 16.99 9.24 9.05
N ARG A 383 17.55 8.50 10.00
CA ARG A 383 17.53 8.78 11.44
C ARG A 383 18.83 8.31 12.08
N ASP A 384 19.11 8.72 13.32
CA ASP A 384 20.22 8.15 14.05
C ASP A 384 19.98 6.66 14.37
N MET A 385 20.97 5.84 14.04
CA MET A 385 21.02 4.39 14.24
C MET A 385 22.11 3.98 15.25
N SER A 386 22.85 4.93 15.83
CA SER A 386 23.96 4.72 16.76
C SER A 386 23.57 3.89 17.99
N GLU A 387 22.37 4.11 18.53
CA GLU A 387 21.84 3.39 19.68
C GLU A 387 20.83 2.28 19.29
N ALA A 388 20.39 2.24 18.04
CA ALA A 388 19.35 1.34 17.58
C ALA A 388 19.86 -0.10 17.43
N VAL A 389 19.21 -1.04 18.14
CA VAL A 389 19.38 -2.50 17.98
C VAL A 389 18.14 -3.07 17.31
N LEU A 390 17.04 -3.20 18.06
CA LEU A 390 15.74 -3.61 17.56
C LEU A 390 14.77 -2.42 17.66
N THR A 391 13.94 -2.24 16.63
CA THR A 391 13.00 -1.13 16.51
C THR A 391 11.59 -1.56 16.93
N SER A 392 11.09 -2.68 16.39
CA SER A 392 9.77 -3.22 16.73
C SER A 392 9.61 -4.70 16.33
N ILE A 393 8.64 -5.38 16.94
CA ILE A 393 8.29 -6.79 16.74
C ILE A 393 6.83 -6.85 16.26
N VAL A 394 6.62 -7.42 15.08
CA VAL A 394 5.31 -7.56 14.43
C VAL A 394 4.90 -9.02 14.40
N LEU A 395 3.60 -9.29 14.58
CA LEU A 395 3.01 -10.62 14.47
C LEU A 395 1.93 -10.65 13.39
N LYS A 396 2.08 -11.54 12.41
CA LYS A 396 1.05 -11.89 11.43
C LYS A 396 0.60 -13.32 11.70
N SER A 397 -0.62 -13.51 12.21
CA SER A 397 -1.20 -14.82 12.55
C SER A 397 -2.11 -15.38 11.46
N ASN A 398 -2.48 -16.66 11.57
CA ASN A 398 -3.30 -17.38 10.60
C ASN A 398 -2.72 -17.37 9.18
N VAL A 399 -1.40 -17.54 9.07
CA VAL A 399 -0.67 -17.67 7.82
C VAL A 399 -0.64 -19.13 7.39
N THR A 400 -0.87 -19.37 6.10
CA THR A 400 -0.65 -20.69 5.47
C THR A 400 0.77 -20.75 4.92
N MET A 401 1.51 -21.79 5.29
CA MET A 401 2.84 -22.10 4.77
C MET A 401 2.75 -23.31 3.81
N LEU A 402 3.46 -23.25 2.70
CA LEU A 402 3.63 -24.32 1.73
C LEU A 402 5.12 -24.68 1.66
N ASP A 403 5.47 -25.96 1.80
CA ASP A 403 6.81 -26.45 1.48
C ASP A 403 6.77 -27.31 0.21
N ILE A 404 7.59 -26.96 -0.77
CA ILE A 404 7.57 -27.49 -2.13
C ILE A 404 8.91 -28.17 -2.39
N VAL A 405 8.95 -29.50 -2.33
CA VAL A 405 10.18 -30.31 -2.42
C VAL A 405 10.29 -30.97 -3.79
N SER A 406 11.38 -30.72 -4.51
CA SER A 406 11.66 -31.37 -5.79
C SER A 406 13.16 -31.49 -6.04
N THR A 407 13.67 -32.72 -6.14
CA THR A 407 15.06 -32.98 -6.56
C THR A 407 15.38 -32.45 -7.97
N ARG A 408 14.34 -32.14 -8.77
CA ARG A 408 14.47 -31.50 -10.08
C ARG A 408 14.84 -30.01 -10.00
N MET A 409 14.81 -29.39 -8.82
CA MET A 409 15.29 -28.01 -8.62
C MET A 409 16.83 -27.92 -8.72
N LEU A 410 17.54 -29.00 -8.35
CA LEU A 410 19.00 -29.00 -8.29
C LEU A 410 19.61 -28.93 -9.71
N GLY A 411 20.28 -27.81 -10.01
CA GLY A 411 20.96 -27.58 -11.27
C GLY A 411 20.06 -27.29 -12.48
N GLN A 412 18.74 -27.11 -12.28
CA GLN A 412 17.80 -26.75 -13.34
C GLN A 412 17.38 -25.28 -13.23
N TYR A 413 17.37 -24.57 -14.37
CA TYR A 413 16.78 -23.24 -14.45
C TYR A 413 15.26 -23.33 -14.64
N GLY A 414 14.53 -22.30 -14.20
CA GLY A 414 13.09 -22.16 -14.45
C GLY A 414 12.15 -22.90 -13.49
N PHE A 415 12.64 -23.71 -12.54
CA PHE A 415 11.77 -24.34 -11.53
C PHE A 415 11.01 -23.29 -10.70
N LEU A 416 11.71 -22.30 -10.14
CA LEU A 416 11.11 -21.18 -9.40
C LEU A 416 10.12 -20.38 -10.26
N ALA A 417 10.47 -20.10 -11.52
CA ALA A 417 9.58 -19.38 -12.45
C ALA A 417 8.28 -20.16 -12.68
N LYS A 418 8.34 -21.49 -12.79
CA LYS A 418 7.15 -22.33 -12.93
C LYS A 418 6.31 -22.38 -11.64
N VAL A 419 6.93 -22.41 -10.47
CA VAL A 419 6.23 -22.33 -9.17
C VAL A 419 5.47 -21.01 -9.07
N PHE A 420 6.12 -19.87 -9.33
CA PHE A 420 5.46 -18.56 -9.23
C PHE A 420 4.41 -18.30 -10.33
N SER A 421 4.58 -18.86 -11.53
CA SER A 421 3.55 -18.83 -12.59
C SER A 421 2.22 -19.43 -12.12
N ILE A 422 2.24 -20.53 -11.34
CA ILE A 422 1.02 -21.17 -10.81
C ILE A 422 0.30 -20.23 -9.82
N PHE A 423 1.04 -19.50 -8.98
CA PHE A 423 0.46 -18.51 -8.07
C PHE A 423 -0.10 -17.28 -8.82
N GLU A 424 0.56 -16.85 -9.89
CA GLU A 424 0.11 -15.77 -10.78
C GLU A 424 -1.19 -16.15 -11.50
N ASP A 425 -1.23 -17.32 -12.15
CA ASP A 425 -2.41 -17.86 -12.86
C ASP A 425 -3.64 -18.00 -11.94
N LEU A 426 -3.43 -18.31 -10.66
CA LEU A 426 -4.49 -18.45 -9.64
C LEU A 426 -4.81 -17.15 -8.88
N GLY A 427 -4.07 -16.06 -9.14
CA GLY A 427 -4.26 -14.76 -8.49
C GLY A 427 -4.01 -14.80 -6.98
N ILE A 428 -2.98 -15.50 -6.54
CA ILE A 428 -2.62 -15.69 -5.12
C ILE A 428 -1.28 -15.00 -4.82
N SER A 429 -1.27 -14.13 -3.82
CA SER A 429 -0.06 -13.41 -3.42
C SER A 429 0.76 -14.22 -2.42
N VAL A 430 2.06 -14.38 -2.73
CA VAL A 430 3.07 -14.92 -1.82
C VAL A 430 3.66 -13.77 -0.99
N ASP A 431 3.89 -14.04 0.28
CA ASP A 431 4.31 -13.07 1.32
C ASP A 431 5.81 -13.19 1.61
N SER A 432 6.28 -14.39 1.98
CA SER A 432 7.70 -14.67 2.24
C SER A 432 8.16 -15.96 1.56
N VAL A 433 9.45 -16.02 1.23
CA VAL A 433 10.10 -17.11 0.50
C VAL A 433 11.40 -17.51 1.19
N ALA A 434 11.64 -18.81 1.32
CA ALA A 434 12.93 -19.40 1.70
C ALA A 434 13.24 -20.59 0.78
N THR A 435 14.52 -20.87 0.55
CA THR A 435 14.96 -21.90 -0.39
C THR A 435 16.09 -22.75 0.18
N SER A 436 16.03 -24.06 -0.05
CA SER A 436 17.17 -24.98 0.05
C SER A 436 17.66 -25.38 -1.36
N GLU A 437 18.58 -26.33 -1.46
CA GLU A 437 19.04 -26.90 -2.73
C GLU A 437 17.93 -27.67 -3.49
N VAL A 438 16.92 -28.17 -2.78
CA VAL A 438 15.87 -29.06 -3.32
C VAL A 438 14.45 -28.71 -2.86
N SER A 439 14.26 -27.63 -2.09
CA SER A 439 12.94 -27.18 -1.65
C SER A 439 12.77 -25.67 -1.65
N VAL A 440 11.51 -25.25 -1.71
CA VAL A 440 11.07 -23.87 -1.59
C VAL A 440 9.94 -23.81 -0.56
N SER A 441 10.15 -23.07 0.52
CA SER A 441 9.13 -22.83 1.54
C SER A 441 8.56 -21.42 1.36
N LEU A 442 7.24 -21.32 1.30
CA LEU A 442 6.48 -20.12 0.96
C LEU A 442 5.44 -19.83 2.04
N THR A 443 5.18 -18.56 2.35
CA THR A 443 3.97 -18.14 3.06
C THR A 443 3.02 -17.38 2.13
N LEU A 444 1.72 -17.53 2.33
CA LEU A 444 0.69 -16.85 1.54
C LEU A 444 0.14 -15.63 2.30
N ASP A 445 -0.23 -14.56 1.58
CA ASP A 445 -1.10 -13.54 2.18
C ASP A 445 -2.46 -14.19 2.44
N PRO A 446 -2.93 -14.28 3.70
CA PRO A 446 -4.24 -14.83 3.99
C PRO A 446 -5.37 -14.05 3.31
N SER A 447 -5.14 -12.78 2.93
CA SER A 447 -6.11 -11.93 2.26
C SER A 447 -5.80 -11.72 0.78
N LYS A 448 -6.74 -12.08 -0.11
CA LYS A 448 -6.78 -11.43 -1.44
C LYS A 448 -6.97 -9.92 -1.24
N LEU A 449 -6.62 -9.10 -2.25
CA LEU A 449 -6.68 -7.62 -2.16
C LEU A 449 -7.98 -7.11 -1.50
N TRP A 450 -9.10 -7.82 -1.74
CA TRP A 450 -10.42 -7.58 -1.17
C TRP A 450 -10.90 -8.70 -0.23
N SER A 451 -10.44 -8.64 1.02
CA SER A 451 -11.23 -8.99 2.22
C SER A 451 -11.96 -10.35 2.28
N ARG A 452 -11.39 -11.40 1.67
CA ARG A 452 -11.76 -12.79 1.93
C ARG A 452 -10.49 -13.60 2.20
N GLU A 453 -10.57 -14.47 3.19
CA GLU A 453 -9.54 -15.49 3.41
C GLU A 453 -9.54 -16.48 2.23
N LEU A 454 -8.37 -17.01 1.87
CA LEU A 454 -8.27 -18.10 0.89
C LEU A 454 -9.13 -19.27 1.36
N ILE A 455 -10.14 -19.64 0.58
CA ILE A 455 -11.01 -20.76 0.95
C ILE A 455 -10.29 -22.08 0.71
N GLN A 456 -10.66 -23.14 1.44
CA GLN A 456 -9.99 -24.44 1.33
C GLN A 456 -9.91 -24.95 -0.11
N GLN A 457 -10.96 -24.73 -0.92
CA GLN A 457 -10.97 -25.09 -2.35
C GLN A 457 -9.88 -24.40 -3.18
N GLU A 458 -9.51 -23.15 -2.87
CA GLU A 458 -8.43 -22.46 -3.56
C GLU A 458 -7.06 -23.01 -3.14
N LEU A 459 -6.91 -23.35 -1.86
CA LEU A 459 -5.71 -23.99 -1.33
C LEU A 459 -5.51 -25.40 -1.89
N ASP A 460 -6.57 -26.21 -1.93
CA ASP A 460 -6.55 -27.56 -2.51
C ASP A 460 -6.12 -27.50 -3.98
N HIS A 461 -6.66 -26.56 -4.75
CA HIS A 461 -6.31 -26.40 -6.17
C HIS A 461 -4.86 -25.95 -6.39
N VAL A 462 -4.31 -25.07 -5.54
CA VAL A 462 -2.88 -24.71 -5.56
C VAL A 462 -2.02 -25.96 -5.33
N VAL A 463 -2.37 -26.80 -4.36
CA VAL A 463 -1.65 -28.04 -4.07
C VAL A 463 -1.71 -29.00 -5.27
N GLU A 464 -2.90 -29.22 -5.85
CA GLU A 464 -3.07 -30.06 -7.05
C GLU A 464 -2.21 -29.62 -8.25
N GLU A 465 -2.08 -28.31 -8.50
CA GLU A 465 -1.24 -27.79 -9.59
C GLU A 465 0.27 -27.94 -9.29
N LEU A 466 0.69 -27.70 -8.04
CA LEU A 466 2.09 -27.83 -7.61
C LEU A 466 2.54 -29.31 -7.51
N GLU A 467 1.66 -30.23 -7.14
CA GLU A 467 1.96 -31.68 -7.06
C GLU A 467 2.31 -32.29 -8.43
N LYS A 468 1.96 -31.63 -9.54
CA LYS A 468 2.38 -32.02 -10.90
C LYS A 468 3.89 -31.86 -11.13
N ILE A 469 4.60 -31.11 -10.28
CA ILE A 469 6.03 -30.77 -10.44
C ILE A 469 6.90 -31.04 -9.20
N ALA A 470 6.30 -31.22 -8.03
CA ALA A 470 6.97 -31.36 -6.73
C ALA A 470 6.16 -32.22 -5.76
N VAL A 471 6.73 -32.55 -4.61
CA VAL A 471 5.97 -32.96 -3.42
C VAL A 471 5.61 -31.70 -2.65
N VAL A 472 4.37 -31.59 -2.17
CA VAL A 472 3.86 -30.38 -1.51
C VAL A 472 3.40 -30.70 -0.10
N HIS A 473 3.76 -29.85 0.86
CA HIS A 473 3.30 -29.93 2.24
C HIS A 473 2.62 -28.61 2.63
N LEU A 474 1.29 -28.67 2.83
CA LEU A 474 0.49 -27.54 3.27
C LEU A 474 0.38 -27.52 4.80
N LEU A 475 0.74 -26.40 5.41
CA LEU A 475 0.83 -26.20 6.85
C LEU A 475 0.08 -24.91 7.24
N GLN A 476 -1.17 -25.09 7.69
CA GLN A 476 -2.02 -24.02 8.22
C GLN A 476 -1.66 -23.65 9.68
N HIS A 477 -2.30 -22.60 10.19
CA HIS A 477 -2.16 -22.11 11.57
C HIS A 477 -0.70 -21.80 11.97
N ARG A 478 -0.01 -21.07 11.09
CA ARG A 478 1.34 -20.53 11.33
C ARG A 478 1.29 -19.03 11.55
N SER A 479 2.25 -18.56 12.33
CA SER A 479 2.46 -17.13 12.58
C SER A 479 3.83 -16.71 12.07
N ILE A 480 3.90 -15.56 11.41
CA ILE A 480 5.16 -14.87 11.12
C ILE A 480 5.42 -13.87 12.24
N ILE A 481 6.57 -13.99 12.90
CA ILE A 481 7.15 -12.98 13.77
C ILE A 481 8.20 -12.23 12.97
N SER A 482 7.93 -10.96 12.67
CA SER A 482 8.86 -10.09 11.94
C SER A 482 9.55 -9.13 12.90
N LEU A 483 10.88 -9.13 12.85
CA LEU A 483 11.77 -8.34 13.69
C LEU A 483 12.34 -7.20 12.84
N ILE A 484 11.92 -5.97 13.12
CA ILE A 484 12.43 -4.78 12.44
C ILE A 484 13.51 -4.15 13.30
N GLY A 485 14.72 -4.01 12.77
CA GLY A 485 15.86 -3.49 13.52
C GLY A 485 17.05 -3.10 12.66
N ASN A 486 18.15 -2.73 13.33
CA ASN A 486 19.38 -2.30 12.68
C ASN A 486 20.10 -3.49 12.06
N VAL A 487 20.08 -3.59 10.72
CA VAL A 487 20.72 -4.67 9.95
C VAL A 487 22.23 -4.81 10.24
N GLN A 488 22.91 -3.71 10.62
CA GLN A 488 24.33 -3.73 11.03
C GLN A 488 24.58 -4.51 12.32
N ARG A 489 23.53 -4.77 13.12
CA ARG A 489 23.55 -5.55 14.36
C ARG A 489 22.79 -6.89 14.23
N SER A 490 22.53 -7.34 13.00
CA SER A 490 21.75 -8.55 12.71
C SER A 490 22.23 -9.80 13.46
N SER A 491 23.54 -10.06 13.55
CA SER A 491 24.08 -11.21 14.30
C SER A 491 23.71 -11.18 15.79
N LEU A 492 23.83 -10.02 16.44
CA LEU A 492 23.46 -9.81 17.85
C LEU A 492 21.95 -10.01 18.07
N ILE A 493 21.13 -9.52 17.14
CA ILE A 493 19.68 -9.70 17.16
C ILE A 493 19.34 -11.18 17.06
N LEU A 494 19.88 -11.88 16.06
CA LEU A 494 19.63 -13.30 15.82
C LEU A 494 20.06 -14.18 17.00
N GLU A 495 21.24 -13.95 17.58
CA GLU A 495 21.72 -14.68 18.76
C GLU A 495 20.74 -14.54 19.93
N LYS A 496 20.37 -13.31 20.29
CA LYS A 496 19.44 -13.03 21.39
C LYS A 496 18.06 -13.66 21.14
N VAL A 497 17.56 -13.56 19.91
CA VAL A 497 16.27 -14.14 19.49
C VAL A 497 16.28 -15.66 19.66
N PHE A 498 17.24 -16.36 19.06
CA PHE A 498 17.28 -17.83 19.12
C PHE A 498 17.54 -18.34 20.54
N ASN A 499 18.30 -17.60 21.37
CA ASN A 499 18.44 -17.93 22.79
C ASN A 499 17.08 -17.84 23.52
N VAL A 500 16.34 -16.74 23.35
CA VAL A 500 15.01 -16.55 23.97
C VAL A 500 14.00 -17.61 23.49
N LEU A 501 13.97 -17.91 22.19
CA LEU A 501 13.07 -18.92 21.62
C LEU A 501 13.42 -20.33 22.14
N ARG A 502 14.71 -20.68 22.20
CA ARG A 502 15.20 -21.94 22.77
C ARG A 502 14.81 -22.09 24.25
N MET A 503 14.95 -21.04 25.05
CA MET A 503 14.55 -21.04 26.46
C MET A 503 13.03 -21.24 26.65
N ASN A 504 12.21 -20.86 25.66
CA ASN A 504 10.77 -21.08 25.65
C ASN A 504 10.35 -22.40 24.98
N GLY A 505 11.30 -23.22 24.49
CA GLY A 505 11.01 -24.49 23.80
C GLY A 505 10.43 -24.33 22.39
N VAL A 506 10.58 -23.16 21.77
CA VAL A 506 9.96 -22.79 20.49
C VAL A 506 10.84 -23.23 19.32
N ASN A 507 10.25 -23.92 18.35
CA ASN A 507 10.91 -24.35 17.12
C ASN A 507 10.52 -23.44 15.95
N VAL A 508 11.49 -22.66 15.44
CA VAL A 508 11.32 -21.89 14.21
C VAL A 508 11.34 -22.84 13.01
N GLN A 509 10.33 -22.74 12.14
CA GLN A 509 10.10 -23.66 11.02
C GLN A 509 10.66 -23.12 9.69
N MET A 510 10.69 -21.79 9.54
CA MET A 510 11.21 -21.09 8.37
C MET A 510 11.78 -19.75 8.81
N ILE A 511 12.89 -19.35 8.20
CA ILE A 511 13.59 -18.08 8.43
C ILE A 511 13.69 -17.38 7.07
N SER A 512 13.38 -16.09 7.02
CA SER A 512 13.53 -15.26 5.83
C SER A 512 14.16 -13.92 6.20
N GLN A 513 15.28 -13.59 5.54
CA GLN A 513 15.98 -12.32 5.71
C GLN A 513 16.53 -11.86 4.36
N GLY A 514 16.18 -10.64 3.95
CA GLY A 514 16.72 -10.03 2.74
C GLY A 514 18.13 -9.47 2.96
N ALA A 515 18.99 -9.56 1.94
CA ALA A 515 20.43 -9.23 2.02
C ALA A 515 20.78 -7.79 2.48
N SER A 516 19.83 -6.86 2.43
CA SER A 516 20.02 -5.47 2.87
C SER A 516 18.80 -4.93 3.63
N LYS A 517 17.94 -5.81 4.16
CA LYS A 517 16.68 -5.43 4.78
C LYS A 517 16.79 -5.31 6.29
N VAL A 518 16.04 -4.35 6.83
CA VAL A 518 15.84 -4.14 8.28
C VAL A 518 14.93 -5.21 8.91
N ASN A 519 14.32 -6.07 8.10
CA ASN A 519 13.41 -7.13 8.51
C ASN A 519 14.07 -8.51 8.59
N ILE A 520 13.76 -9.25 9.65
CA ILE A 520 14.01 -10.69 9.81
C ILE A 520 12.69 -11.36 10.18
N SER A 521 12.18 -12.25 9.32
CA SER A 521 10.91 -12.94 9.53
C SER A 521 11.12 -14.40 9.93
N LEU A 522 10.41 -14.83 10.97
CA LEU A 522 10.48 -16.17 11.56
C LEU A 522 9.10 -16.80 11.59
N VAL A 523 8.95 -18.01 11.06
CA VAL A 523 7.67 -18.75 11.08
C VAL A 523 7.65 -19.71 12.28
N VAL A 524 6.61 -19.61 13.10
CA VAL A 524 6.33 -20.44 14.29
C VAL A 524 4.88 -20.94 14.27
N ASN A 525 4.48 -21.81 15.19
CA ASN A 525 3.08 -22.20 15.31
C ASN A 525 2.22 -21.05 15.87
N ASP A 526 0.96 -20.91 15.44
CA ASP A 526 0.06 -19.86 15.97
C ASP A 526 -0.15 -19.95 17.50
N SER A 527 -0.11 -21.17 18.06
CA SER A 527 -0.33 -21.43 19.48
C SER A 527 0.74 -20.82 20.41
N GLU A 528 1.99 -20.74 19.95
CA GLU A 528 3.13 -20.23 20.73
C GLU A 528 3.48 -18.77 20.40
N ALA A 529 3.03 -18.25 19.25
CA ALA A 529 3.52 -16.99 18.69
C ALA A 529 3.30 -15.77 19.60
N LYS A 530 2.15 -15.67 20.28
CA LYS A 530 1.89 -14.57 21.23
C LYS A 530 2.79 -14.63 22.46
N GLN A 531 3.21 -15.82 22.91
CA GLN A 531 4.18 -15.96 23.99
C GLN A 531 5.58 -15.57 23.51
N CYS A 532 5.95 -15.96 22.28
CA CYS A 532 7.22 -15.58 21.67
C CYS A 532 7.38 -14.05 21.61
N VAL A 533 6.36 -13.32 21.12
CA VAL A 533 6.38 -11.85 21.05
C VAL A 533 6.61 -11.22 22.42
N LYS A 534 5.93 -11.71 23.48
CA LYS A 534 6.11 -11.21 24.86
C LYS A 534 7.52 -11.47 25.38
N ALA A 535 8.04 -12.69 25.20
CA ALA A 535 9.38 -13.06 25.66
C ALA A 535 10.47 -12.26 24.93
N LEU A 536 10.36 -12.10 23.61
CA LEU A 536 11.26 -11.29 22.80
C LEU A 536 11.18 -9.81 23.18
N HIS A 537 9.98 -9.26 23.35
CA HIS A 537 9.81 -7.85 23.72
C HIS A 537 10.48 -7.54 25.07
N SER A 538 10.22 -8.33 26.11
CA SER A 538 10.87 -8.16 27.42
C SER A 538 12.40 -8.29 27.33
N ALA A 539 12.90 -9.26 26.56
CA ALA A 539 14.33 -9.48 26.37
C ALA A 539 15.06 -8.36 25.63
N PHE A 540 14.40 -7.63 24.73
CA PHE A 540 15.01 -6.53 23.95
C PHE A 540 14.78 -5.14 24.55
N PHE A 541 13.59 -4.87 25.09
CA PHE A 541 13.16 -3.52 25.48
C PHE A 541 13.13 -3.29 27.00
N GLU A 542 13.04 -4.34 27.82
CA GLU A 542 12.90 -4.20 29.28
C GLU A 542 14.19 -4.52 30.03
N ASN A 543 14.81 -5.67 29.75
CA ASN A 543 15.90 -6.23 30.56
C ASN A 543 17.29 -5.63 30.27
N GLY A 544 17.39 -4.33 29.95
CA GLY A 544 18.68 -3.63 29.84
C GLY A 544 19.65 -4.12 28.74
N PHE A 545 19.23 -5.02 27.85
CA PHE A 545 20.09 -5.62 26.82
C PHE A 545 20.76 -4.60 25.88
N ILE A 546 20.11 -3.45 25.63
CA ILE A 546 20.67 -2.36 24.81
C ILE A 546 21.85 -1.68 25.53
N SER A 547 21.89 -1.68 26.87
CA SER A 547 23.05 -1.20 27.67
C SER A 547 24.20 -2.21 27.65
N GLU A 548 23.91 -3.50 27.87
CA GLU A 548 24.92 -4.58 27.82
C GLU A 548 25.63 -4.61 26.45
N ALA A 549 24.85 -4.53 25.37
CA ALA A 549 25.38 -4.46 24.01
C ALA A 549 26.23 -3.20 23.73
N LYS A 550 26.03 -2.08 24.45
CA LYS A 550 26.91 -0.90 24.35
C LYS A 550 28.25 -1.15 25.03
N GLU A 551 28.26 -1.83 26.18
CA GLU A 551 29.49 -2.17 26.91
C GLU A 551 30.34 -3.18 26.13
N ASP A 552 29.74 -4.23 25.57
CA ASP A 552 30.44 -5.20 24.72
C ASP A 552 31.07 -4.55 23.46
N ILE A 553 30.39 -3.58 22.85
CA ILE A 553 30.91 -2.84 21.69
C ILE A 553 32.08 -1.93 22.09
N LEU A 554 31.99 -1.25 23.24
CA LEU A 554 33.08 -0.41 23.76
C LEU A 554 34.33 -1.25 24.11
N GLN A 555 34.15 -2.39 24.77
CA GLN A 555 35.24 -3.31 25.10
C GLN A 555 35.87 -3.93 23.84
N ASN A 556 35.06 -4.40 22.89
CA ASN A 556 35.58 -4.94 21.62
C ASN A 556 36.20 -3.88 20.70
N GLY A 557 35.73 -2.63 20.76
CA GLY A 557 36.32 -1.49 20.06
C GLY A 557 37.72 -1.16 20.59
N LEU A 558 37.86 -1.12 21.92
CA LEU A 558 39.14 -0.95 22.59
C LEU A 558 40.10 -2.11 22.27
N ALA A 559 39.63 -3.36 22.34
CA ALA A 559 40.43 -4.54 21.97
C ALA A 559 40.92 -4.51 20.51
N LYS A 560 40.08 -4.04 19.56
CA LYS A 560 40.53 -3.83 18.17
C LYS A 560 41.55 -2.70 18.05
N SER A 561 41.43 -1.61 18.82
CA SER A 561 42.42 -0.52 18.79
C SER A 561 43.79 -0.96 19.34
N ALA A 562 43.83 -1.86 20.33
CA ALA A 562 45.05 -2.48 20.83
C ALA A 562 45.72 -3.38 19.76
N LEU A 563 44.93 -4.20 19.05
CA LEU A 563 45.44 -5.09 18.00
C LEU A 563 45.99 -4.35 16.76
N PHE A 564 45.65 -3.08 16.55
CA PHE A 564 46.22 -2.24 15.48
C PHE A 564 47.38 -1.34 15.94
N SER A 565 47.73 -1.31 17.23
CA SER A 565 48.89 -0.57 17.73
C SER A 565 50.16 -1.42 17.89
N ASP A 566 50.05 -2.75 17.93
CA ASP A 566 51.20 -3.67 18.03
C ASP A 566 51.86 -4.07 16.69
N ASN A 567 51.28 -3.72 15.54
CA ASN A 567 51.91 -3.92 14.22
C ASN A 567 52.72 -2.69 13.79
N GLY A 568 53.73 -2.37 14.60
CA GLY A 568 54.72 -1.33 14.31
C GLY A 568 56.14 -1.87 14.34
N TYR A 569 56.53 -2.70 13.36
CA TYR A 569 57.90 -2.83 12.80
C TYR A 569 57.89 -3.59 11.47
#